data_AF-A0A962IHD6-F1
#
_entry.id   AF-A0A962IHD6-F1
#
_cell.length_a   1.000
_cell.length_b   1.000
_cell.length_c   1.000
_cell.angle_alpha   90.00
_cell.angle_beta   90.00
_cell.angle_gamma   90.00
#
_symmetry.space_group_name_H-M   'P 1'
#
loop_
_entity.id
_entity.type
_entity.pdbx_description
1 polymer ?
#
loop_
_entity_poly.entity_id
_entity_poly.type
_entity_poly.pdbx_seq_one_letter_code
_entity_poly.pdbx_strand_id
1 'polypeptide(L)'
;VLLCYALGKAQRLLAELGRLGADRLWLHGAIQTGVEVYRQAGVPLPPTRAVSDIDKTEDAAGALVLAPPSAAGSPWLKRFRGAQLGFASGWMRIRGNRRRRGFERGFVVSDHADWPALLQTVADSRARRIIATHGDPTALIRVLREQGLQADTFATPVDGAD
;
A
#
# COMPACT_ATOMS: atom_id res chain seq x y z
N VAL A 1 -4.42 -2.97 -14.91
CA VAL A 1 -3.54 -2.07 -14.12
C VAL A 1 -3.93 -2.15 -12.65
N LEU A 2 -2.98 -2.47 -11.78
CA LEU A 2 -3.17 -2.53 -10.34
C LEU A 2 -2.48 -1.34 -9.67
N LEU A 3 -3.28 -0.45 -9.10
CA LEU A 3 -2.77 0.66 -8.32
C LEU A 3 -2.25 0.15 -6.97
N CYS A 4 -1.14 0.70 -6.50
CA CYS A 4 -0.58 0.44 -5.18
C CYS A 4 0.44 1.54 -4.82
N TYR A 5 0.73 1.74 -3.53
CA TYR A 5 1.74 2.71 -3.12
C TYR A 5 3.12 2.30 -3.65
N ALA A 6 3.87 3.29 -4.15
CA ALA A 6 5.10 3.03 -4.89
C ALA A 6 6.21 2.38 -4.07
N LEU A 7 6.24 2.67 -2.77
CA LEU A 7 7.18 2.11 -1.79
C LEU A 7 6.42 1.27 -0.75
N GLY A 8 7.06 0.18 -0.33
CA GLY A 8 6.52 -0.84 0.59
C GLY A 8 5.54 -1.78 -0.11
N LYS A 9 4.39 -1.25 -0.54
CA LYS A 9 3.27 -2.06 -1.03
C LYS A 9 3.56 -2.73 -2.36
N ALA A 10 4.09 -1.97 -3.31
CA ALA A 10 4.45 -2.51 -4.62
C ALA A 10 5.46 -3.66 -4.49
N GLN A 11 6.49 -3.51 -3.67
CA GLN A 11 7.52 -4.52 -3.44
C GLN A 11 6.94 -5.77 -2.77
N ARG A 12 6.09 -5.58 -1.75
CA ARG A 12 5.35 -6.69 -1.12
C ARG A 12 4.47 -7.45 -2.11
N LEU A 13 3.70 -6.73 -2.93
CA LEU A 13 2.86 -7.33 -3.95
C LEU A 13 3.70 -8.10 -4.98
N LEU A 14 4.82 -7.54 -5.42
CA LEU A 14 5.74 -8.22 -6.35
C LEU A 14 6.30 -9.50 -5.76
N ALA A 15 6.72 -9.50 -4.49
CA ALA A 15 7.19 -10.71 -3.82
C ALA A 15 6.12 -11.83 -3.86
N GLU A 16 4.87 -11.51 -3.51
CA GLU A 16 3.77 -12.48 -3.55
C GLU A 16 3.43 -12.93 -4.98
N LEU A 17 3.39 -12.00 -5.94
CA LEU A 17 3.14 -12.31 -7.35
C LEU A 17 4.22 -13.24 -7.93
N GLY A 18 5.48 -13.04 -7.54
CA GLY A 18 6.58 -13.93 -7.91
C GLY A 18 6.38 -15.34 -7.37
N ARG A 19 5.93 -15.49 -6.11
CA ARG A 19 5.60 -16.80 -5.52
C ARG A 19 4.44 -17.50 -6.21
N LEU A 20 3.50 -16.74 -6.78
CA LEU A 20 2.38 -17.24 -7.56
C LEU A 20 2.77 -17.56 -9.03
N GLY A 21 4.02 -17.31 -9.42
CA GLY A 21 4.50 -17.60 -10.77
C GLY A 21 4.13 -16.54 -11.82
N ALA A 22 3.79 -15.31 -11.41
CA ALA A 22 3.54 -14.23 -12.36
C ALA A 22 4.85 -13.81 -13.07
N ASP A 23 4.83 -13.78 -14.39
CA ASP A 23 6.01 -13.59 -15.25
C ASP A 23 5.92 -12.34 -16.16
N ARG A 24 4.72 -11.81 -16.40
CA ARG A 24 4.49 -10.61 -17.22
C ARG A 24 4.16 -9.38 -16.37
N LEU A 25 5.15 -8.94 -15.58
CA LEU A 25 5.02 -7.82 -14.63
C LEU A 25 5.64 -6.53 -15.17
N TRP A 26 4.83 -5.48 -15.30
CA TRP A 26 5.27 -4.18 -15.81
C TRP A 26 5.14 -3.09 -14.75
N LEU A 27 6.12 -2.21 -14.64
CA LEU A 27 6.19 -1.21 -13.57
C LEU A 27 6.15 0.22 -14.10
N HIS A 28 5.32 1.05 -13.47
CA HIS A 28 5.46 2.49 -13.54
C HIS A 28 6.82 2.93 -12.96
N GLY A 29 7.46 3.96 -13.53
CA GLY A 29 8.80 4.42 -13.15
C GLY A 29 8.98 4.67 -11.64
N ALA A 30 8.03 5.35 -11.01
CA ALA A 30 8.03 5.57 -9.56
C ALA A 30 8.12 4.28 -8.70
N ILE A 31 7.57 3.15 -9.18
CA ILE A 31 7.69 1.85 -8.51
C ILE A 31 9.04 1.20 -8.86
N GLN A 32 9.44 1.27 -10.13
CA GLN A 32 10.71 0.72 -10.62
C GLN A 32 11.89 1.23 -9.79
N THR A 33 11.94 2.53 -9.46
CA THR A 33 13.00 3.10 -8.62
C THR A 33 13.13 2.39 -7.27
N GLY A 34 12.01 2.18 -6.56
CA GLY A 34 12.03 1.48 -5.28
C GLY A 34 12.36 -0.01 -5.41
N VAL A 35 11.90 -0.67 -6.48
CA VAL A 35 12.22 -2.07 -6.76
C VAL A 35 13.72 -2.27 -7.01
N GLU A 36 14.35 -1.36 -7.73
CA GLU A 36 15.79 -1.42 -7.98
C GLU A 36 16.61 -1.29 -6.69
N VAL A 37 16.24 -0.37 -5.80
CA VAL A 37 16.87 -0.25 -4.46
C VAL A 37 16.76 -1.56 -3.69
N TYR A 38 15.61 -2.23 -3.71
CA TYR A 38 15.44 -3.52 -3.05
C TYR A 38 16.33 -4.61 -3.65
N ARG A 39 16.46 -4.66 -4.98
CA ARG A 39 17.35 -5.61 -5.67
C ARG A 39 18.82 -5.36 -5.33
N GLN A 40 19.24 -4.10 -5.29
CA GLN A 40 20.60 -3.72 -4.89
C GLN A 40 20.90 -4.09 -3.43
N ALA A 41 19.89 -4.08 -2.56
CA ALA A 41 19.98 -4.57 -1.19
C ALA A 41 19.90 -6.11 -1.07
N GLY A 42 19.88 -6.85 -2.18
CA GLY A 42 19.84 -8.31 -2.20
C GLY A 42 18.46 -8.92 -1.94
N VAL A 43 17.37 -8.12 -1.97
CA VAL A 43 16.02 -8.64 -1.80
C VAL A 43 15.54 -9.26 -3.11
N PRO A 44 15.22 -10.57 -3.16
CA PRO A 44 14.74 -11.21 -4.38
C PRO A 44 13.33 -10.72 -4.71
N LEU A 45 13.17 -10.18 -5.91
CA LEU A 45 11.88 -9.79 -6.50
C LEU A 45 11.80 -10.38 -7.91
N PRO A 46 10.59 -10.76 -8.40
CA PRO A 46 10.45 -11.34 -9.72
C PRO A 46 10.97 -10.40 -10.82
N PRO A 47 11.28 -10.92 -12.03
CA PRO A 47 11.64 -10.08 -13.16
C PRO A 47 10.50 -9.13 -13.50
N THR A 48 10.86 -7.89 -13.85
CA THR A 48 9.91 -6.83 -14.20
C THR A 48 10.45 -6.00 -15.35
N ARG A 49 9.56 -5.40 -16.13
CA ARG A 49 9.91 -4.42 -17.17
C ARG A 49 9.40 -3.04 -16.80
N ALA A 50 10.21 -2.00 -16.97
CA ALA A 50 9.73 -0.64 -16.79
C ALA A 50 8.86 -0.25 -18.00
N VAL A 51 7.70 0.35 -17.75
CA VAL A 51 6.78 0.78 -18.82
C VAL A 51 7.42 1.81 -19.78
N SER A 52 8.44 2.54 -19.32
CA SER A 52 9.25 3.44 -20.16
C SER A 52 9.99 2.72 -21.28
N ASP A 53 10.35 1.46 -21.07
CA ASP A 53 11.21 0.68 -21.97
C ASP A 53 10.40 -0.22 -22.90
N ILE A 54 9.07 -0.12 -22.80
CA ILE A 54 8.12 -0.88 -23.62
C ILE A 54 7.74 -0.02 -24.82
N ASP A 55 7.71 -0.61 -26.02
CA ASP A 55 7.23 0.10 -27.20
C ASP A 55 5.74 0.43 -27.06
N LYS A 56 5.32 1.61 -27.53
CA LYS A 56 3.90 2.03 -27.53
C LYS A 56 3.02 1.09 -28.34
N THR A 57 3.58 0.38 -29.31
CA THR A 57 2.87 -0.61 -30.13
C THR A 57 2.83 -2.00 -29.49
N GLU A 58 3.60 -2.25 -28.43
CA GLU A 58 3.61 -3.56 -27.78
C GLU A 58 2.31 -3.79 -27.01
N ASP A 59 1.71 -4.98 -27.21
CA ASP A 59 0.46 -5.34 -26.57
C ASP A 59 0.64 -5.64 -25.07
N ALA A 60 -0.16 -4.95 -24.27
CA ALA A 60 -0.24 -5.12 -22.83
C ALA A 60 -1.18 -6.25 -22.39
N ALA A 61 -1.83 -6.95 -23.33
CA ALA A 61 -2.69 -8.10 -23.02
C ALA A 61 -1.94 -9.12 -22.16
N GLY A 62 -2.59 -9.57 -21.09
CA GLY A 62 -2.03 -10.50 -20.10
C GLY A 62 -0.97 -9.89 -19.17
N ALA A 63 -0.51 -8.66 -19.38
CA ALA A 63 0.45 -8.02 -18.49
C ALA A 63 -0.23 -7.46 -17.23
N LEU A 64 0.37 -7.71 -16.07
CA LEU A 64 -0.01 -7.03 -14.84
C LEU A 64 0.88 -5.79 -14.66
N VAL A 65 0.27 -4.63 -14.88
CA VAL A 65 0.93 -3.33 -14.72
C VAL A 65 0.70 -2.80 -13.31
N LEU A 66 1.77 -2.55 -12.54
CA LEU A 66 1.69 -1.88 -11.23
C LEU A 66 1.97 -0.38 -11.40
N ALA A 67 1.14 0.46 -10.77
CA ALA A 67 1.27 1.92 -10.85
C ALA A 67 0.90 2.62 -9.53
N PRO A 68 1.44 3.82 -9.24
CA PRO A 68 1.04 4.59 -8.06
C PRO A 68 -0.41 5.09 -8.18
N PRO A 69 -1.10 5.41 -7.07
CA PRO A 69 -2.46 5.93 -7.13
C PRO A 69 -2.59 7.23 -7.93
N SER A 70 -1.52 8.04 -8.02
CA SER A 70 -1.47 9.26 -8.84
C SER A 70 -1.56 9.00 -10.34
N ALA A 71 -1.31 7.78 -10.80
CA ALA A 71 -1.50 7.40 -12.20
C ALA A 71 -2.99 7.27 -12.57
N ALA A 72 -3.87 7.07 -11.59
CA ALA A 72 -5.31 6.97 -11.82
C ALA A 72 -5.85 8.27 -12.44
N GLY A 73 -6.59 8.16 -13.55
CA GLY A 73 -7.15 9.33 -14.25
C GLY A 73 -6.12 10.18 -15.01
N SER A 74 -4.83 9.87 -14.93
CA SER A 74 -3.79 10.58 -15.66
C SER A 74 -3.73 10.17 -17.14
N PRO A 75 -3.16 11.00 -18.04
CA PRO A 75 -2.90 10.61 -19.43
C PRO A 75 -2.04 9.35 -19.57
N TRP A 76 -1.17 9.06 -18.59
CA TRP A 76 -0.33 7.86 -18.61
C TRP A 76 -1.17 6.57 -18.68
N LEU A 77 -2.30 6.53 -17.97
CA LEU A 77 -3.17 5.35 -17.95
C LEU A 77 -3.83 5.09 -19.32
N LYS A 78 -4.00 6.13 -20.16
CA LYS A 78 -4.61 6.02 -21.49
C LYS A 78 -3.80 5.14 -22.46
N ARG A 79 -2.53 4.85 -22.14
CA ARG A 79 -1.70 3.89 -22.87
C ARG A 79 -2.28 2.47 -22.83
N PHE A 80 -2.97 2.11 -21.74
CA PHE A 80 -3.50 0.77 -21.53
C PHE A 80 -4.98 0.71 -21.90
N ARG A 81 -5.26 0.77 -23.20
CA ARG A 81 -6.65 0.70 -23.71
C ARG A 81 -7.29 -0.63 -23.31
N GLY A 82 -8.51 -0.57 -22.78
CA GLY A 82 -9.26 -1.77 -22.34
C GLY A 82 -8.73 -2.44 -21.07
N ALA A 83 -7.75 -1.84 -20.38
CA ALA A 83 -7.23 -2.44 -19.17
C ALA A 83 -8.20 -2.31 -18.00
N GLN A 84 -8.36 -3.41 -17.24
CA GLN A 84 -9.12 -3.39 -16.00
C GLN A 84 -8.35 -2.62 -14.93
N LEU A 85 -9.04 -1.74 -14.20
CA LEU A 85 -8.44 -0.95 -13.13
C LEU A 85 -8.76 -1.53 -11.75
N GLY A 86 -7.72 -1.94 -11.03
CA GLY A 86 -7.81 -2.38 -9.64
C GLY A 86 -7.02 -1.48 -8.68
N PHE A 87 -7.36 -1.51 -7.39
CA PHE A 87 -6.55 -0.88 -6.35
C PHE A 87 -6.25 -1.86 -5.21
N ALA A 88 -4.97 -2.05 -4.89
CA ALA A 88 -4.50 -2.79 -3.72
C ALA A 88 -4.22 -1.81 -2.58
N SER A 89 -5.12 -1.78 -1.58
CA SER A 89 -5.06 -0.85 -0.46
C SER A 89 -5.96 -1.26 0.70
N GLY A 90 -5.54 -1.01 1.93
CA GLY A 90 -6.37 -1.22 3.13
C GLY A 90 -7.69 -0.43 3.07
N TRP A 91 -7.68 0.71 2.37
CA TRP A 91 -8.85 1.53 2.11
C TRP A 91 -9.94 0.82 1.29
N MET A 92 -9.61 -0.29 0.62
CA MET A 92 -10.60 -1.11 -0.09
C MET A 92 -11.50 -1.91 0.84
N ARG A 93 -11.19 -1.96 2.15
CA ARG A 93 -12.10 -2.50 3.17
C ARG A 93 -13.35 -1.63 3.35
N ILE A 94 -13.25 -0.33 3.03
CA ILE A 94 -14.35 0.63 3.15
C ILE A 94 -15.17 0.63 1.86
N ARG A 95 -16.42 0.16 1.93
CA ARG A 95 -17.33 0.02 0.76
C ARG A 95 -17.45 1.32 -0.07
N GLY A 96 -17.47 2.48 0.59
CA GLY A 96 -17.60 3.79 -0.08
C GLY A 96 -16.42 4.14 -0.98
N ASN A 97 -15.20 3.71 -0.64
CA ASN A 97 -14.00 4.07 -1.40
C ASN A 97 -13.94 3.36 -2.76
N ARG A 98 -14.39 2.11 -2.84
CA ARG A 98 -14.45 1.37 -4.11
C ARG A 98 -15.44 2.03 -5.07
N ARG A 99 -16.63 2.39 -4.58
CA ARG A 99 -17.70 2.99 -5.41
C ARG A 99 -17.35 4.40 -5.89
N ARG A 100 -16.82 5.26 -5.02
CA ARG A 100 -16.54 6.67 -5.35
C ARG A 100 -15.39 6.87 -6.33
N ARG A 101 -14.45 5.92 -6.41
CA ARG A 101 -13.25 6.04 -7.25
C ARG A 101 -13.30 5.22 -8.54
N GLY A 102 -14.42 4.57 -8.82
CA GLY A 102 -14.65 3.87 -10.10
C GLY A 102 -13.72 2.68 -10.35
N PHE A 103 -13.17 2.05 -9.30
CA PHE A 103 -12.34 0.86 -9.47
C PHE A 103 -13.20 -0.37 -9.74
N GLU A 104 -12.82 -1.15 -10.76
CA GLU A 104 -13.49 -2.42 -11.11
C GLU A 104 -13.20 -3.50 -10.06
N ARG A 105 -11.98 -3.48 -9.50
CA ARG A 105 -11.52 -4.43 -8.48
C ARG A 105 -10.85 -3.71 -7.30
N GLY A 106 -11.04 -4.24 -6.09
CA GLY A 106 -10.39 -3.74 -4.88
C GLY A 106 -9.81 -4.90 -4.08
N PHE A 107 -8.54 -4.78 -3.69
CA PHE A 107 -7.82 -5.78 -2.91
C PHE A 107 -7.42 -5.18 -1.56
N VAL A 108 -7.85 -5.80 -0.47
CA VAL A 108 -7.58 -5.30 0.88
C VAL A 108 -6.18 -5.72 1.30
N VAL A 109 -5.26 -4.75 1.36
CA VAL A 109 -3.90 -4.96 1.85
C VAL A 109 -3.37 -3.68 2.48
N SER A 110 -3.04 -3.75 3.77
CA SER A 110 -2.35 -2.70 4.52
C SER A 110 -0.97 -3.17 4.95
N ASP A 111 -0.02 -2.24 4.97
CA ASP A 111 1.33 -2.46 5.50
C ASP A 111 1.43 -1.94 6.95
N HIS A 112 0.29 -1.93 7.65
CA HIS A 112 0.18 -1.54 9.06
C HIS A 112 -0.01 -2.78 9.93
N ALA A 113 0.46 -2.70 11.18
CA ALA A 113 0.16 -3.67 12.22
C ALA A 113 -1.36 -3.78 12.41
N ASP A 114 -1.84 -5.01 12.55
CA ASP A 114 -3.22 -5.26 12.96
C ASP A 114 -3.36 -5.17 14.49
N TRP A 115 -4.58 -5.35 14.98
CA TRP A 115 -4.89 -5.20 16.40
C TRP A 115 -4.08 -6.15 17.30
N PRO A 116 -3.99 -7.46 17.02
CA PRO A 116 -3.11 -8.35 17.78
C PRO A 116 -1.64 -7.90 17.76
N ALA A 117 -1.09 -7.55 16.60
CA ALA A 117 0.30 -7.10 16.51
C ALA A 117 0.57 -5.80 17.28
N LEU A 118 -0.40 -4.86 17.30
CA LEU A 118 -0.32 -3.65 18.11
C LEU A 118 -0.25 -3.96 19.61
N LEU A 119 -1.16 -4.79 20.12
CA LEU A 119 -1.15 -5.17 21.53
C LEU A 119 0.11 -5.95 21.92
N GLN A 120 0.57 -6.84 21.04
CA GLN A 120 1.81 -7.58 21.24
C GLN A 120 3.02 -6.63 21.30
N THR A 121 3.09 -5.65 20.38
CA THR A 121 4.17 -4.65 20.37
C THR A 121 4.19 -3.84 21.68
N VAL A 122 3.02 -3.48 22.20
CA VAL A 122 2.93 -2.79 23.50
C VAL A 122 3.48 -3.66 24.63
N ALA A 123 3.07 -4.93 24.70
CA ALA A 123 3.55 -5.87 25.71
C ALA A 123 5.08 -6.08 25.61
N ASP A 124 5.59 -6.32 24.40
CA ASP A 124 7.02 -6.57 24.15
C ASP A 124 7.89 -5.36 24.47
N SER A 125 7.38 -4.15 24.25
CA SER A 125 8.11 -2.92 24.53
C SER A 125 8.40 -2.70 26.01
N ARG A 126 7.56 -3.27 26.91
CA ARG A 126 7.56 -2.99 28.36
C ARG A 126 7.55 -1.49 28.68
N ALA A 127 6.97 -0.68 27.78
CA ALA A 127 6.92 0.76 27.96
C ALA A 127 6.11 1.11 29.22
N ARG A 128 6.65 2.03 30.02
CA ARG A 128 5.95 2.54 31.22
C ARG A 128 4.80 3.49 30.86
N ARG A 129 4.88 4.09 29.66
CA ARG A 129 3.88 5.00 29.10
C ARG A 129 3.77 4.76 27.60
N ILE A 130 2.55 4.63 27.10
CA ILE A 130 2.23 4.46 25.69
C ILE A 130 1.59 5.74 25.18
N ILE A 131 2.10 6.28 24.06
CA ILE A 131 1.51 7.45 23.41
C ILE A 131 1.11 7.05 21.99
N ALA A 132 -0.20 6.98 21.74
CA ALA A 132 -0.74 6.63 20.43
C ALA A 132 -0.76 7.85 19.51
N THR A 133 -0.37 7.66 18.26
CA THR A 133 -0.41 8.66 17.20
C THR A 133 -0.84 7.99 15.89
N HIS A 134 -1.17 8.79 14.87
CA HIS A 134 -1.55 8.36 13.52
C HIS A 134 -2.72 7.36 13.46
N GLY A 135 -3.95 7.88 13.41
CA GLY A 135 -5.19 7.09 13.31
C GLY A 135 -6.21 7.55 14.35
N ASP A 136 -7.29 6.77 14.52
CA ASP A 136 -8.18 6.92 15.67
C ASP A 136 -7.65 6.06 16.83
N PRO A 137 -7.10 6.67 17.89
CA PRO A 137 -6.50 5.93 19.00
C PRO A 137 -7.54 5.53 20.06
N THR A 138 -8.81 5.97 19.94
CA THR A 138 -9.81 5.90 21.02
C THR A 138 -9.96 4.48 21.58
N ALA A 139 -10.11 3.50 20.70
CA ALA A 139 -10.26 2.10 21.10
C ALA A 139 -8.98 1.54 21.74
N LEU A 140 -7.80 1.86 21.18
CA LEU A 140 -6.52 1.40 21.70
C LEU A 140 -6.26 1.95 23.11
N ILE A 141 -6.41 3.26 23.30
CA ILE A 141 -6.18 3.92 24.59
C ILE A 141 -7.11 3.37 25.66
N ARG A 142 -8.39 3.19 25.33
CA ARG A 142 -9.35 2.60 26.26
C ARG A 142 -8.90 1.21 26.73
N VAL A 143 -8.57 0.31 25.80
CA VAL A 143 -8.17 -1.06 26.12
C VAL A 143 -6.89 -1.10 26.96
N LEU A 144 -5.89 -0.29 26.62
CA LEU A 144 -4.64 -0.25 27.38
C LEU A 144 -4.86 0.29 28.80
N ARG A 145 -5.72 1.30 28.99
CA ARG A 145 -6.08 1.82 30.32
C ARG A 145 -6.87 0.80 31.15
N GLU A 146 -7.78 0.05 30.52
CA GLU A 146 -8.51 -1.06 31.18
C GLU A 146 -7.55 -2.17 31.66
N GLN A 147 -6.38 -2.31 31.03
CA GLN A 147 -5.30 -3.21 31.45
C GLN A 147 -4.36 -2.59 32.50
N GLY A 148 -4.67 -1.39 33.00
CA GLY A 148 -3.86 -0.69 34.01
C GLY A 148 -2.61 0.00 33.46
N LEU A 149 -2.47 0.12 32.13
CA LEU A 149 -1.34 0.81 31.51
C LEU A 149 -1.58 2.32 31.41
N GLN A 150 -0.52 3.09 31.58
CA GLN A 150 -0.54 4.53 31.29
C GLN A 150 -0.51 4.74 29.78
N ALA A 151 -1.67 5.06 29.18
CA ALA A 151 -1.80 5.29 27.75
C ALA A 151 -2.49 6.62 27.45
N ASP A 152 -1.93 7.41 26.53
CA ASP A 152 -2.48 8.71 26.08
C ASP A 152 -2.40 8.85 24.56
N THR A 153 -3.16 9.81 24.01
CA THR A 153 -3.02 10.22 22.61
C THR A 153 -2.01 11.35 22.50
N PHE A 154 -1.21 11.36 21.43
CA PHE A 154 -0.39 12.51 21.09
C PHE A 154 -1.30 13.69 20.73
N ALA A 155 -1.33 14.71 21.58
CA ALA A 155 -2.02 15.96 21.27
C ALA A 155 -1.16 16.76 20.29
N THR A 156 -1.45 16.67 19.00
CA THR A 156 -1.01 17.69 18.05
C THR A 156 -1.81 18.96 18.32
N PRO A 157 -1.17 20.13 18.52
CA PRO A 157 -1.85 21.39 18.33
C PRO A 157 -2.41 21.34 16.90
N VAL A 158 -3.73 21.28 16.77
CA VAL A 158 -4.37 21.50 15.49
C VAL A 158 -4.14 22.97 15.16
N ASP A 159 -3.51 23.24 14.01
CA ASP A 159 -3.48 24.56 13.40
C ASP A 159 -4.93 25.09 13.29
N GLY A 160 -5.24 26.20 13.99
CA GLY A 160 -6.44 27.04 13.84
C GLY A 160 -7.78 26.38 14.21
N ALA A 161 -8.70 26.95 14.99
CA ALA A 161 -9.20 28.31 14.93
C ALA A 161 -9.27 28.81 13.47
N ASP A 162 -10.30 28.36 12.75
CA ASP A 162 -11.40 29.21 12.29
C ASP A 162 -12.63 28.34 11.90
#